data_AF-A0A538HQ77-F1
#
_entry.id   AF-A0A538HQ77-F1
#
_cell.length_a   1.000
_cell.length_b   1.000
_cell.length_c   1.000
_cell.angle_alpha   90.00
_cell.angle_beta   90.00
_cell.angle_gamma   90.00
#
_symmetry.space_group_name_H-M   'P 1'
#
loop_
_entity.id
_entity.type
_entity.pdbx_description
1 polymer ?
#
loop_
_entity_poly.entity_id
_entity_poly.type
_entity_poly.pdbx_seq_one_letter_code
_entity_poly.pdbx_strand_id
1 'polypeptide(L)'
;MPRSTPLYTPTKSGLVNGPLTIACPLPADVPQHLACGNNAVNTMLPAWQPTGTFAPVLPALGAPTIGDRLSAKSVDWAWYAGGWSNAAGDKGGPGWTNGGGADGTACTDPNAATGAIIPYCPDKLFQPHHQPFNYYSNYAPGMPARAAHLRDEEEFQQLVQGSGTSCQLRPVSFVKPLGEENEHPGYASEHQGSTHLVDLLQAIEGSSCAGDTMVVVTYDEFGGQWDHVSPPGQGSSRGPHDVWGPGTRVPALILTPFLEEPFVVDHREHDTTSILATVEHRFGLQPLGSRDAKVPDLSSVFEE
;
A
#
# COMPACT_ATOMS: atom_id res chain seq x y z
N MET A 1 6.16 -22.62 -9.30
CA MET A 1 4.78 -22.88 -8.87
C MET A 1 4.00 -23.59 -9.97
N PRO A 2 3.06 -24.50 -9.66
CA PRO A 2 2.22 -25.15 -10.68
C PRO A 2 1.46 -24.09 -11.49
N ARG A 3 1.53 -24.17 -12.82
CA ARG A 3 0.88 -23.21 -13.74
C ARG A 3 -0.59 -23.54 -14.04
N SER A 4 -1.11 -24.63 -13.48
CA SER A 4 -2.52 -24.99 -13.56
C SER A 4 -2.91 -25.86 -12.36
N THR A 5 -3.80 -25.35 -11.52
CA THR A 5 -4.59 -26.13 -10.57
C THR A 5 -6.04 -26.13 -11.06
N PRO A 6 -6.79 -27.24 -10.90
CA PRO A 6 -8.22 -27.22 -11.15
C PRO A 6 -8.86 -26.14 -10.26
N LEU A 7 -9.53 -25.16 -10.87
CA LEU A 7 -10.29 -24.17 -10.11
C LEU A 7 -11.42 -24.87 -9.34
N TYR A 8 -11.72 -24.38 -8.15
CA TYR A 8 -12.84 -24.88 -7.35
C TYR A 8 -14.16 -24.74 -8.12
N THR A 9 -14.88 -25.86 -8.29
CA THR A 9 -16.24 -25.85 -8.82
C THR A 9 -17.22 -25.62 -7.66
N PRO A 10 -17.97 -24.51 -7.64
CA PRO A 10 -18.87 -24.24 -6.54
C PRO A 10 -19.98 -25.28 -6.44
N THR A 11 -20.25 -25.73 -5.21
CA THR A 11 -21.31 -26.72 -4.93
C THR A 11 -22.70 -26.08 -4.82
N LYS A 12 -22.79 -24.75 -4.68
CA LYS A 12 -24.05 -24.01 -4.67
C LYS A 12 -24.47 -23.64 -6.09
N SER A 13 -25.72 -23.92 -6.44
CA SER A 13 -26.36 -23.45 -7.68
C SER A 13 -26.65 -21.95 -7.61
N GLY A 14 -26.67 -21.29 -8.78
CA GLY A 14 -26.94 -19.85 -8.88
C GLY A 14 -25.75 -18.93 -8.62
N LEU A 15 -24.56 -19.49 -8.36
CA LEU A 15 -23.32 -18.71 -8.34
C LEU A 15 -22.94 -18.33 -9.77
N VAL A 16 -22.83 -17.03 -10.01
CA VAL A 16 -22.43 -16.47 -11.32
C VAL A 16 -20.93 -16.27 -11.27
N ASN A 17 -20.19 -17.03 -12.08
CA ASN A 17 -18.80 -16.72 -12.41
C ASN A 17 -18.80 -15.65 -13.50
N GLY A 18 -19.04 -14.41 -13.10
CA GLY A 18 -19.13 -13.26 -13.98
C GLY A 18 -18.61 -12.01 -13.29
N PRO A 19 -18.32 -10.94 -14.05
CA PRO A 19 -17.79 -9.72 -13.48
C PRO A 19 -18.79 -9.11 -12.47
N LEU A 20 -18.34 -8.89 -11.23
CA LEU A 20 -19.08 -8.17 -10.19
C LEU A 20 -19.20 -6.68 -10.51
N THR A 21 -18.32 -6.18 -11.38
CA THR A 21 -18.36 -4.84 -11.95
C THR A 21 -19.01 -4.88 -13.33
N ILE A 22 -20.04 -4.08 -13.54
CA ILE A 22 -20.60 -3.86 -14.88
C ILE A 22 -19.86 -2.70 -15.54
N ALA A 23 -19.59 -2.79 -16.84
CA ALA A 23 -19.33 -1.59 -17.62
C ALA A 23 -20.59 -0.72 -17.50
N CYS A 24 -20.50 0.43 -16.82
CA CYS A 24 -21.58 1.39 -16.90
C CYS A 24 -21.71 1.78 -18.38
N PRO A 25 -22.90 2.12 -18.87
CA PRO A 25 -22.98 2.95 -20.05
C PRO A 25 -22.28 4.26 -19.67
N LEU A 26 -20.98 4.36 -19.93
CA LEU A 26 -20.26 5.62 -19.84
C LEU A 26 -21.05 6.56 -20.76
N PRO A 27 -21.62 7.66 -20.26
CA PRO A 27 -22.16 8.66 -21.16
C PRO A 27 -21.02 9.06 -22.10
N ALA A 28 -21.34 9.38 -23.36
CA ALA A 28 -20.34 9.50 -24.44
C ALA A 28 -19.24 10.57 -24.19
N ASP A 29 -19.38 11.34 -23.11
CA ASP A 29 -18.49 12.36 -22.60
C ASP A 29 -17.50 11.87 -21.52
N VAL A 30 -17.66 10.67 -20.96
CA VAL A 30 -16.67 10.07 -20.06
C VAL A 30 -15.60 9.35 -20.89
N PRO A 31 -14.32 9.74 -20.81
CA PRO A 31 -13.26 9.11 -21.57
C PRO A 31 -13.23 7.59 -21.35
N GLN A 32 -13.05 6.82 -22.44
CA GLN A 32 -13.10 5.35 -22.44
C GLN A 32 -12.13 4.66 -21.45
N HIS A 33 -11.14 5.39 -20.93
CA HIS A 33 -10.14 4.87 -19.99
C HIS A 33 -10.52 5.09 -18.52
N LEU A 34 -11.64 5.73 -18.19
CA LEU A 34 -12.04 5.95 -16.81
C LEU A 34 -12.94 4.84 -16.26
N ALA A 35 -12.73 4.49 -14.99
CA ALA A 35 -13.63 3.64 -14.22
C ALA A 35 -14.92 4.41 -13.85
N CYS A 36 -16.01 3.67 -13.64
CA CYS A 36 -17.31 4.22 -13.27
C CYS A 36 -17.94 3.41 -12.12
N GLY A 37 -18.91 4.01 -11.44
CA GLY A 37 -19.63 3.39 -10.32
C GLY A 37 -19.21 3.95 -8.96
N ASN A 38 -19.79 3.38 -7.90
CA ASN A 38 -19.59 3.86 -6.53
C ASN A 38 -18.46 3.16 -5.78
N ASN A 39 -17.90 2.09 -6.33
CA ASN A 39 -16.89 1.25 -5.66
C ASN A 39 -15.78 0.89 -6.65
N ALA A 40 -14.54 0.92 -6.21
CA ALA A 40 -13.40 0.40 -6.95
C ALA A 40 -13.21 -1.08 -6.59
N VAL A 41 -13.37 -1.96 -7.56
CA VAL A 41 -13.15 -3.41 -7.43
C VAL A 41 -12.22 -3.82 -8.55
N ASN A 42 -11.25 -4.68 -8.25
CA ASN A 42 -10.12 -5.06 -9.12
C ASN A 42 -9.05 -3.96 -9.25
N THR A 43 -7.96 -4.28 -9.96
CA THR A 43 -6.89 -3.33 -10.27
C THR A 43 -7.42 -2.15 -11.07
N MET A 44 -7.17 -0.95 -10.56
CA MET A 44 -7.44 0.34 -11.20
C MET A 44 -6.15 1.15 -11.24
N LEU A 45 -6.12 2.25 -11.98
CA LEU A 45 -4.98 3.14 -12.05
C LEU A 45 -5.29 4.50 -11.43
N PRO A 46 -4.32 5.16 -10.79
CA PRO A 46 -4.50 6.53 -10.30
C PRO A 46 -4.64 7.51 -11.47
N ALA A 47 -5.39 8.59 -11.23
CA ALA A 47 -5.63 9.65 -12.21
C ALA A 47 -4.38 10.47 -12.57
N TRP A 48 -3.35 10.46 -11.73
CA TRP A 48 -2.15 11.25 -11.93
C TRP A 48 -0.90 10.38 -12.04
N GLN A 49 0.09 10.87 -12.80
CA GLN A 49 1.43 10.30 -12.84
C GLN A 49 2.00 10.14 -11.41
N PRO A 50 2.61 9.01 -11.00
CA PRO A 50 2.74 7.75 -11.74
C PRO A 50 1.43 7.04 -12.05
N THR A 51 1.18 6.75 -13.33
CA THR A 51 0.01 5.98 -13.79
C THR A 51 0.43 4.98 -14.90
N GLY A 52 -0.52 4.28 -15.52
CA GLY A 52 -0.26 3.27 -16.55
C GLY A 52 -1.36 3.19 -17.62
N THR A 53 -1.36 2.11 -18.39
CA THR A 53 -2.35 1.88 -19.46
C THR A 53 -2.97 0.48 -19.45
N PHE A 54 -2.70 -0.32 -18.41
CA PHE A 54 -3.10 -1.74 -18.36
C PHE A 54 -4.42 -1.99 -17.61
N ALA A 55 -5.02 -0.95 -17.01
CA ALA A 55 -6.29 -1.03 -16.30
C ALA A 55 -7.05 0.31 -16.42
N PRO A 56 -8.36 0.36 -16.11
CA PRO A 56 -9.10 1.61 -16.07
C PRO A 56 -8.57 2.56 -15.00
N VAL A 57 -8.58 3.85 -15.31
CA VAL A 57 -8.16 4.93 -14.40
C VAL A 57 -9.33 5.32 -13.50
N LEU A 58 -9.14 5.28 -12.19
CA LEU A 58 -10.13 5.75 -11.24
C LEU A 58 -10.17 7.29 -11.25
N PRO A 59 -11.36 7.92 -11.27
CA PRO A 59 -11.47 9.36 -11.06
C PRO A 59 -10.82 9.80 -9.75
N ALA A 60 -10.27 11.01 -9.73
CA ALA A 60 -9.69 11.62 -8.56
C ALA A 60 -10.64 11.59 -7.35
N LEU A 61 -10.19 11.01 -6.25
CA LEU A 61 -10.95 10.90 -5.01
C LEU A 61 -10.84 12.19 -4.19
N GLY A 62 -11.95 12.60 -3.57
CA GLY A 62 -12.04 13.80 -2.73
C GLY A 62 -12.33 13.54 -1.25
N ALA A 63 -12.54 12.28 -0.87
CA ALA A 63 -12.72 11.90 0.53
C ALA A 63 -11.41 12.07 1.32
N PRO A 64 -11.47 12.36 2.64
CA PRO A 64 -10.26 12.46 3.44
C PRO A 64 -9.57 11.09 3.56
N THR A 65 -8.25 11.12 3.59
CA THR A 65 -7.36 9.99 3.88
C THR A 65 -6.85 10.07 5.32
N ILE A 66 -6.20 9.00 5.79
CA ILE A 66 -5.52 9.01 7.09
C ILE A 66 -4.41 10.06 7.13
N GLY A 67 -3.74 10.28 6.00
CA GLY A 67 -2.74 11.32 5.83
C GLY A 67 -3.31 12.72 6.05
N ASP A 68 -4.50 13.00 5.53
CA ASP A 68 -5.18 14.28 5.77
C ASP A 68 -5.49 14.49 7.26
N ARG A 69 -5.89 13.43 7.97
CA ARG A 69 -6.14 13.48 9.42
C ARG A 69 -4.88 13.73 10.22
N LEU A 70 -3.78 13.06 9.87
CA LEU A 70 -2.46 13.25 10.49
C LEU A 70 -1.95 14.67 10.27
N SER A 71 -1.95 15.15 9.02
CA SER A 71 -1.53 16.51 8.67
C SER A 71 -2.37 17.57 9.40
N ALA A 72 -3.69 17.38 9.52
CA ALA A 72 -4.58 18.29 10.26
C ALA A 72 -4.26 18.36 11.77
N LYS A 73 -3.60 17.34 12.33
CA LYS A 73 -3.10 17.28 13.71
C LYS A 73 -1.61 17.61 13.83
N SER A 74 -0.98 18.03 12.73
CA SER A 74 0.46 18.28 12.68
C SER A 74 1.32 17.08 13.09
N VAL A 75 0.82 15.87 12.83
CA VAL A 75 1.60 14.63 12.96
C VAL A 75 2.26 14.37 11.62
N ASP A 76 3.59 14.31 11.61
CA ASP A 76 4.34 14.03 10.38
C ASP A 76 4.18 12.55 9.98
N TRP A 77 4.14 12.32 8.68
CA TRP A 77 3.94 11.00 8.10
C TRP A 77 4.45 10.95 6.66
N ALA A 78 4.67 9.74 6.14
CA ALA A 78 4.91 9.56 4.71
C ALA A 78 4.51 8.17 4.22
N TRP A 79 4.22 8.12 2.93
CA TRP A 79 4.19 6.93 2.11
C TRP A 79 5.47 6.85 1.31
N TYR A 80 6.29 5.84 1.61
CA TYR A 80 7.55 5.56 0.95
C TYR A 80 7.36 4.40 -0.03
N ALA A 81 7.59 4.64 -1.31
CA ALA A 81 7.47 3.62 -2.33
C ALA A 81 8.79 3.43 -3.09
N GLY A 82 9.16 2.16 -3.29
CA GLY A 82 10.30 1.80 -4.12
C GLY A 82 10.13 2.37 -5.54
N GLY A 83 11.14 3.10 -6.02
CA GLY A 83 11.16 3.68 -7.37
C GLY A 83 10.23 4.88 -7.58
N TRP A 84 9.66 5.46 -6.52
CA TRP A 84 8.76 6.61 -6.62
C TRP A 84 9.40 7.82 -7.30
N SER A 85 10.64 8.19 -6.97
CA SER A 85 11.31 9.38 -7.51
C SER A 85 11.39 9.29 -9.04
N ASN A 86 11.83 8.14 -9.53
CA ASN A 86 11.93 7.81 -10.93
C ASN A 86 10.55 7.81 -11.62
N ALA A 87 9.56 7.16 -11.02
CA ALA A 87 8.22 7.07 -11.58
C ALA A 87 7.48 8.43 -11.61
N ALA A 88 7.64 9.24 -10.57
CA ALA A 88 6.99 10.54 -10.40
C ALA A 88 7.75 11.68 -11.09
N GLY A 89 8.97 11.42 -11.56
CA GLY A 89 9.85 12.42 -12.15
C GLY A 89 10.40 13.44 -11.15
N ASP A 90 10.56 13.02 -9.90
CA ASP A 90 11.20 13.80 -8.85
C ASP A 90 12.73 13.72 -8.99
N LYS A 91 13.28 14.56 -9.87
CA LYS A 91 14.72 14.58 -10.18
C LYS A 91 15.62 14.92 -8.99
N GLY A 92 15.07 15.53 -7.94
CA GLY A 92 15.81 15.85 -6.72
C GLY A 92 15.59 14.83 -5.60
N GLY A 93 14.74 13.83 -5.84
CA GLY A 93 14.40 12.80 -4.87
C GLY A 93 15.55 11.81 -4.65
N PRO A 94 15.67 11.24 -3.43
CA PRO A 94 16.73 10.28 -3.11
C PRO A 94 16.82 9.08 -4.06
N GLY A 95 15.69 8.56 -4.54
CA GLY A 95 15.64 7.41 -5.45
C GLY A 95 15.72 7.76 -6.93
N TRP A 96 16.10 8.99 -7.30
CA TRP A 96 16.26 9.37 -8.71
C TRP A 96 17.60 8.90 -9.26
N THR A 97 17.56 8.03 -10.27
CA THR A 97 18.76 7.38 -10.84
C THR A 97 18.99 7.73 -12.32
N ASN A 98 18.13 8.56 -12.90
CA ASN A 98 18.13 8.84 -14.35
C ASN A 98 18.83 10.15 -14.71
N GLY A 99 19.90 10.08 -15.51
CA GLY A 99 20.50 11.25 -16.15
C GLY A 99 19.76 11.62 -17.44
N GLY A 100 20.09 12.79 -18.02
CA GLY A 100 19.77 13.04 -19.44
C GLY A 100 20.62 12.13 -20.31
N GLY A 101 20.01 11.21 -21.05
CA GLY A 101 20.72 10.41 -22.06
C GLY A 101 21.43 11.28 -23.11
N ALA A 102 22.05 10.67 -24.12
CA ALA A 102 22.80 11.40 -25.15
C ALA A 102 21.99 12.48 -25.89
N ASP A 103 20.65 12.33 -25.95
CA ASP A 103 19.70 13.28 -26.51
C ASP A 103 18.98 14.16 -25.46
N GLY A 104 19.30 13.97 -24.18
CA GLY A 104 18.68 14.67 -23.04
C GLY A 104 17.27 14.21 -22.68
N THR A 105 16.72 13.21 -23.38
CA THR A 105 15.32 12.76 -23.23
C THR A 105 15.18 11.32 -22.78
N ALA A 106 16.15 10.46 -23.11
CA ALA A 106 16.13 9.06 -22.71
C ALA A 106 16.44 8.87 -21.22
N CYS A 107 15.67 7.99 -20.56
CA CYS A 107 15.97 7.46 -19.23
C CYS A 107 17.22 6.57 -19.31
N THR A 108 18.23 6.83 -18.48
CA THR A 108 19.51 6.12 -18.52
C THR A 108 19.59 4.92 -17.59
N ASP A 109 18.67 4.81 -16.62
CA ASP A 109 18.63 3.67 -15.71
C ASP A 109 18.29 2.38 -16.51
N PRO A 110 19.09 1.30 -16.38
CA PRO A 110 18.85 0.06 -17.11
C PRO A 110 17.52 -0.64 -16.76
N ASN A 111 16.95 -0.33 -15.60
CA ASN A 111 15.67 -0.86 -15.13
C ASN A 111 14.48 0.04 -15.50
N ALA A 112 14.71 1.25 -16.05
CA ALA A 112 13.63 2.09 -16.55
C ALA A 112 12.78 1.36 -17.60
N ALA A 113 11.47 1.58 -17.55
CA ALA A 113 10.51 1.01 -18.48
C ALA A 113 10.87 1.37 -19.94
N THR A 114 10.74 0.39 -20.84
CA THR A 114 11.08 0.60 -22.25
C THR A 114 10.23 1.71 -22.86
N GLY A 115 10.88 2.70 -23.47
CA GLY A 115 10.21 3.85 -24.08
C GLY A 115 9.85 4.97 -23.09
N ALA A 116 10.19 4.83 -21.81
CA ALA A 116 10.10 5.93 -20.85
C ALA A 116 11.02 7.09 -21.25
N ILE A 117 10.56 8.31 -20.97
CA ILE A 117 11.28 9.55 -21.28
C ILE A 117 11.30 10.46 -20.06
N ILE A 118 12.37 11.22 -19.91
CA ILE A 118 12.52 12.20 -18.83
C ILE A 118 11.37 13.23 -18.89
N PRO A 119 10.78 13.61 -17.75
CA PRO A 119 11.20 13.26 -16.40
C PRO A 119 10.63 11.95 -15.86
N TYR A 120 9.76 11.23 -16.55
CA TYR A 120 9.07 10.07 -16.00
C TYR A 120 9.78 8.78 -16.43
N CYS A 121 10.59 8.23 -15.54
CA CYS A 121 11.43 7.08 -15.79
C CYS A 121 11.08 5.91 -14.84
N PRO A 122 9.81 5.47 -14.77
CA PRO A 122 9.42 4.41 -13.84
C PRO A 122 10.24 3.14 -14.10
N ASP A 123 10.54 2.41 -13.03
CA ASP A 123 11.05 1.05 -13.14
C ASP A 123 10.05 0.16 -13.91
N LYS A 124 10.54 -0.83 -14.65
CA LYS A 124 9.73 -1.86 -15.34
C LYS A 124 8.75 -2.56 -14.40
N LEU A 125 9.10 -2.70 -13.12
CA LEU A 125 8.30 -3.37 -12.10
C LEU A 125 7.63 -2.39 -11.13
N PHE A 126 7.71 -1.07 -11.36
CA PHE A 126 6.96 -0.10 -10.56
C PHE A 126 5.45 -0.33 -10.69
N GLN A 127 4.76 -0.44 -9.56
CA GLN A 127 3.31 -0.70 -9.52
C GLN A 127 2.54 0.60 -9.18
N PRO A 128 2.02 1.35 -10.19
CA PRO A 128 1.31 2.61 -9.93
C PRO A 128 0.00 2.40 -9.17
N HIS A 129 -0.61 1.23 -9.31
CA HIS A 129 -1.86 0.90 -8.64
C HIS A 129 -1.70 0.59 -7.14
N HIS A 130 -0.46 0.33 -6.68
CA HIS A 130 -0.13 0.13 -5.26
C HIS A 130 0.11 1.45 -4.51
N GLN A 131 -0.17 2.61 -5.11
CA GLN A 131 0.12 3.94 -4.55
C GLN A 131 -1.18 4.62 -4.09
N PRO A 132 -1.74 4.26 -2.91
CA PRO A 132 -3.12 4.57 -2.54
C PRO A 132 -3.40 6.08 -2.45
N PHE A 133 -2.44 6.86 -1.94
CA PHE A 133 -2.61 8.31 -1.84
C PHE A 133 -2.60 9.01 -3.21
N ASN A 134 -1.98 8.41 -4.24
CA ASN A 134 -1.95 8.96 -5.60
C ASN A 134 -3.33 8.89 -6.31
N TYR A 135 -4.36 8.35 -5.66
CA TYR A 135 -5.75 8.42 -6.12
C TYR A 135 -6.51 9.65 -5.63
N TYR A 136 -5.99 10.36 -4.61
CA TYR A 136 -6.69 11.47 -3.95
C TYR A 136 -6.20 12.85 -4.39
N SER A 137 -7.16 13.76 -4.60
CA SER A 137 -6.94 15.11 -5.17
C SER A 137 -5.98 15.97 -4.37
N ASN A 138 -5.88 15.75 -3.06
CA ASN A 138 -4.91 16.44 -2.21
C ASN A 138 -3.45 16.10 -2.57
N TYR A 139 -3.20 14.99 -3.27
CA TYR A 139 -1.87 14.53 -3.67
C TYR A 139 -1.64 14.62 -5.19
N ALA A 140 -2.47 15.37 -5.91
CA ALA A 140 -2.27 15.66 -7.33
C ALA A 140 -0.92 16.37 -7.57
N PRO A 141 -0.32 16.26 -8.78
CA PRO A 141 0.91 16.96 -9.13
C PRO A 141 0.82 18.47 -8.83
N GLY A 142 1.86 19.00 -8.18
CA GLY A 142 1.93 20.39 -7.74
C GLY A 142 1.29 20.69 -6.38
N MET A 143 0.57 19.72 -5.78
CA MET A 143 0.03 19.91 -4.43
C MET A 143 1.13 19.77 -3.36
N PRO A 144 1.14 20.62 -2.32
CA PRO A 144 2.13 20.55 -1.25
C PRO A 144 2.15 19.19 -0.52
N ALA A 145 0.97 18.60 -0.27
CA ALA A 145 0.87 17.31 0.43
C ALA A 145 1.54 16.18 -0.36
N ARG A 146 1.51 16.23 -1.69
CA ARG A 146 2.22 15.28 -2.56
C ARG A 146 3.73 15.33 -2.29
N ALA A 147 4.32 16.51 -2.39
CA ALA A 147 5.76 16.69 -2.24
C ALA A 147 6.23 16.33 -0.82
N ALA A 148 5.42 16.67 0.19
CA ALA A 148 5.73 16.41 1.59
C ALA A 148 5.66 14.93 1.97
N HIS A 149 4.70 14.18 1.43
CA HIS A 149 4.32 12.87 1.98
C HIS A 149 4.43 11.69 1.02
N LEU A 150 4.49 11.88 -0.30
CA LEU A 150 4.73 10.79 -1.25
C LEU A 150 6.21 10.77 -1.62
N ARG A 151 6.94 9.86 -1.00
CA ARG A 151 8.40 9.81 -0.98
C ARG A 151 8.89 8.48 -1.54
N ASP A 152 10.18 8.44 -1.85
CA ASP A 152 10.85 7.21 -2.28
C ASP A 152 11.29 6.39 -1.08
N GLU A 153 11.28 5.07 -1.21
CA GLU A 153 11.81 4.17 -0.19
C GLU A 153 13.28 4.44 0.15
N GLU A 154 14.07 4.93 -0.80
CA GLU A 154 15.44 5.37 -0.56
C GLU A 154 15.51 6.47 0.53
N GLU A 155 14.51 7.34 0.64
CA GLU A 155 14.44 8.32 1.75
C GLU A 155 14.23 7.62 3.10
N PHE A 156 13.36 6.61 3.16
CA PHE A 156 13.14 5.84 4.39
C PHE A 156 14.44 5.18 4.84
N GLN A 157 15.17 4.57 3.90
CA GLN A 157 16.47 3.94 4.16
C GLN A 157 17.49 4.95 4.69
N GLN A 158 17.56 6.14 4.11
CA GLN A 158 18.45 7.21 4.58
C GLN A 158 18.09 7.70 5.98
N LEU A 159 16.80 7.82 6.30
CA LEU A 159 16.34 8.23 7.64
C LEU A 159 16.71 7.19 8.70
N VAL A 160 16.49 5.89 8.44
CA VAL A 160 16.85 4.84 9.40
C VAL A 160 18.37 4.73 9.55
N GLN A 161 19.14 4.81 8.46
CA GLN A 161 20.61 4.80 8.52
C GLN A 161 21.18 6.03 9.24
N GLY A 162 20.52 7.19 9.10
CA GLY A 162 20.86 8.42 9.81
C GLY A 162 20.51 8.40 11.31
N SER A 163 19.71 7.43 11.76
CA SER A 163 19.18 7.35 13.12
C SER A 163 20.21 6.79 14.12
N GLY A 164 21.39 7.42 14.22
CA GLY A 164 22.47 7.00 15.11
C GLY A 164 22.24 7.34 16.58
N THR A 165 22.00 8.61 16.90
CA THR A 165 21.79 9.10 18.28
C THR A 165 20.35 9.42 18.63
N SER A 166 19.52 9.65 17.62
CA SER A 166 18.11 10.00 17.74
C SER A 166 17.35 9.49 16.53
N CYS A 167 16.16 8.95 16.74
CA CYS A 167 15.34 8.44 15.65
C CYS A 167 14.93 9.57 14.69
N GLN A 168 15.13 9.34 13.38
CA GLN A 168 14.75 10.27 12.31
C GLN A 168 13.54 9.78 11.51
N LEU A 169 13.02 8.57 11.77
CA LEU A 169 11.81 8.09 11.13
C LEU A 169 10.62 8.99 11.48
N ARG A 170 9.70 9.15 10.53
CA ARG A 170 8.47 9.91 10.76
C ARG A 170 7.55 9.11 11.69
N PRO A 171 6.75 9.80 12.54
CA PRO A 171 5.82 9.15 13.47
C PRO A 171 4.89 8.11 12.84
N VAL A 172 4.48 8.31 11.59
CA VAL A 172 3.76 7.30 10.79
C VAL A 172 4.46 7.12 9.45
N SER A 173 4.99 5.92 9.21
CA SER A 173 5.69 5.58 7.98
C SER A 173 5.04 4.36 7.34
N PHE A 174 4.56 4.50 6.10
CA PHE A 174 4.10 3.38 5.28
C PHE A 174 5.19 3.07 4.25
N VAL A 175 5.58 1.81 4.12
CA VAL A 175 6.60 1.38 3.15
C VAL A 175 5.99 0.37 2.20
N LYS A 176 6.08 0.62 0.89
CA LYS A 176 5.70 -0.34 -0.16
C LYS A 176 6.91 -0.59 -1.06
N PRO A 177 7.53 -1.78 -0.96
CA PRO A 177 8.69 -2.13 -1.76
C PRO A 177 8.44 -2.09 -3.27
N LEU A 178 9.52 -2.04 -4.04
CA LEU A 178 9.47 -2.13 -5.49
C LEU A 178 8.89 -3.49 -5.93
N GLY A 179 8.53 -3.63 -7.21
CA GLY A 179 7.86 -4.83 -7.72
C GLY A 179 8.59 -6.14 -7.41
N GLU A 180 9.88 -6.21 -7.65
CA GLU A 180 10.72 -7.40 -7.36
C GLU A 180 10.78 -7.79 -5.88
N GLU A 181 10.49 -6.85 -4.98
CA GLU A 181 10.65 -6.98 -3.53
C GLU A 181 9.31 -7.15 -2.79
N ASN A 182 8.18 -7.18 -3.50
CA ASN A 182 6.85 -7.17 -2.86
C ASN A 182 6.15 -8.54 -2.79
N GLU A 183 6.86 -9.62 -3.07
CA GLU A 183 6.41 -11.01 -3.00
C GLU A 183 5.21 -11.39 -3.91
N HIS A 184 4.73 -10.47 -4.75
CA HIS A 184 3.57 -10.73 -5.59
C HIS A 184 3.78 -11.93 -6.55
N PRO A 185 2.83 -12.87 -6.60
CA PRO A 185 2.92 -14.02 -7.49
C PRO A 185 3.07 -13.61 -8.97
N GLY A 186 3.97 -14.28 -9.68
CA GLY A 186 4.13 -14.17 -11.13
C GLY A 186 5.32 -13.33 -11.58
N TYR A 187 5.68 -12.26 -10.85
CA TYR A 187 6.83 -11.42 -11.18
C TYR A 187 7.84 -11.22 -10.04
N ALA A 188 7.45 -11.51 -8.79
CA ALA A 188 8.34 -11.48 -7.63
C ALA A 188 8.53 -12.87 -7.01
N SER A 189 9.31 -12.93 -5.93
CA SER A 189 9.52 -14.14 -5.15
C SER A 189 9.45 -13.84 -3.65
N GLU A 190 9.03 -14.84 -2.86
CA GLU A 190 9.05 -14.76 -1.40
C GLU A 190 10.48 -14.49 -0.91
N HIS A 191 11.47 -15.25 -1.39
CA HIS A 191 12.85 -15.08 -0.93
C HIS A 191 13.39 -13.64 -1.09
N GLN A 192 13.16 -13.00 -2.24
CA GLN A 192 13.61 -11.63 -2.47
C GLN A 192 12.86 -10.64 -1.58
N GLY A 193 11.53 -10.72 -1.52
CA GLY A 193 10.74 -9.80 -0.69
C GLY A 193 11.00 -9.98 0.80
N SER A 194 11.14 -11.21 1.27
CA SER A 194 11.48 -11.52 2.66
C SER A 194 12.90 -11.08 3.02
N THR A 195 13.86 -11.16 2.08
CA THR A 195 15.21 -10.58 2.32
C THR A 195 15.12 -9.07 2.51
N HIS A 196 14.42 -8.37 1.61
CA HIS A 196 14.22 -6.93 1.72
C HIS A 196 13.49 -6.51 3.01
N LEU A 197 12.43 -7.24 3.37
CA LEU A 197 11.73 -7.05 4.64
C LEU A 197 12.68 -7.20 5.84
N VAL A 198 13.47 -8.26 5.89
CA VAL A 198 14.43 -8.51 6.98
C VAL A 198 15.47 -7.39 7.04
N ASP A 199 15.97 -6.92 5.90
CA ASP A 199 16.93 -5.80 5.84
C ASP A 199 16.33 -4.51 6.42
N LEU A 200 15.07 -4.18 6.09
CA LEU A 200 14.35 -3.05 6.68
C LEU A 200 14.18 -3.19 8.20
N LEU A 201 13.77 -4.38 8.67
CA LEU A 201 13.60 -4.64 10.10
C LEU A 201 14.93 -4.52 10.85
N GLN A 202 16.00 -5.13 10.33
CA GLN A 202 17.34 -5.04 10.92
C GLN A 202 17.87 -3.61 10.94
N ALA A 203 17.58 -2.81 9.92
CA ALA A 203 17.94 -1.39 9.90
C ALA A 203 17.24 -0.63 11.05
N ILE A 204 15.94 -0.88 11.27
CA ILE A 204 15.18 -0.27 12.37
C ILE A 204 15.75 -0.72 13.73
N GLU A 205 15.90 -2.04 13.93
CA GLU A 205 16.41 -2.65 15.17
C GLU A 205 17.85 -2.22 15.50
N GLY A 206 18.68 -2.01 14.48
CA GLY A 206 20.06 -1.53 14.62
C GLY A 206 20.20 -0.03 14.84
N SER A 207 19.09 0.72 14.85
CA SER A 207 19.09 2.18 14.97
C SER A 207 18.53 2.67 16.32
N SER A 208 18.67 3.97 16.59
CA SER A 208 18.03 4.62 17.74
C SER A 208 16.49 4.67 17.67
N CYS A 209 15.87 4.17 16.59
CA CYS A 209 14.41 4.02 16.49
C CYS A 209 13.88 2.76 17.20
N ALA A 210 14.72 1.75 17.45
CA ALA A 210 14.28 0.44 17.92
C ALA A 210 13.43 0.46 19.20
N GLY A 211 13.75 1.36 20.14
CA GLY A 211 13.11 1.41 21.46
C GLY A 211 11.72 2.05 21.51
N ASP A 212 11.27 2.68 20.41
CA ASP A 212 9.98 3.41 20.37
C ASP A 212 9.23 3.22 19.04
N THR A 213 9.48 2.09 18.36
CA THR A 213 8.83 1.78 17.08
C THR A 213 7.95 0.54 17.19
N MET A 214 6.75 0.63 16.65
CA MET A 214 5.89 -0.50 16.34
C MET A 214 5.90 -0.70 14.82
N VAL A 215 6.34 -1.86 14.36
CA VAL A 215 6.31 -2.24 12.95
C VAL A 215 5.16 -3.21 12.70
N VAL A 216 4.35 -2.91 11.69
CA VAL A 216 3.30 -3.82 11.20
C VAL A 216 3.72 -4.34 9.84
N VAL A 217 3.86 -5.66 9.72
CA VAL A 217 4.12 -6.35 8.45
C VAL A 217 2.83 -7.03 8.02
N THR A 218 2.32 -6.72 6.84
CA THR A 218 1.10 -7.34 6.31
C THR A 218 1.08 -7.29 4.78
N TYR A 219 0.04 -7.88 4.20
CA TYR A 219 -0.18 -7.99 2.77
C TYR A 219 -1.44 -7.23 2.37
N ASP A 220 -1.46 -6.68 1.16
CA ASP A 220 -2.62 -5.97 0.61
C ASP A 220 -3.73 -6.93 0.15
N GLU A 221 -3.35 -8.12 -0.30
CA GLU A 221 -4.27 -9.16 -0.78
C GLU A 221 -3.68 -10.58 -0.59
N PHE A 222 -4.40 -11.61 -1.02
CA PHE A 222 -4.15 -13.02 -0.67
C PHE A 222 -3.46 -13.86 -1.76
N GLY A 223 -3.01 -13.23 -2.85
CA GLY A 223 -2.34 -13.83 -3.99
C GLY A 223 -3.20 -14.77 -4.84
N GLY A 224 -4.50 -14.90 -4.54
CA GLY A 224 -5.36 -15.96 -5.08
C GLY A 224 -5.30 -17.29 -4.33
N GLN A 225 -4.62 -17.34 -3.18
CA GLN A 225 -4.28 -18.60 -2.49
C GLN A 225 -5.45 -19.09 -1.63
N TRP A 226 -5.49 -20.40 -1.38
CA TRP A 226 -6.53 -20.98 -0.54
C TRP A 226 -6.29 -20.68 0.94
N ASP A 227 -7.32 -20.20 1.63
CA ASP A 227 -7.41 -20.16 3.10
C ASP A 227 -8.69 -20.92 3.54
N HIS A 228 -8.61 -21.59 4.69
CA HIS A 228 -9.70 -22.42 5.21
C HIS A 228 -10.77 -21.63 5.95
N VAL A 229 -10.46 -20.41 6.39
CA VAL A 229 -11.36 -19.54 7.15
C VAL A 229 -12.25 -18.79 6.17
N SER A 230 -13.56 -18.98 6.32
CA SER A 230 -14.53 -18.20 5.56
C SER A 230 -14.49 -16.74 5.97
N PRO A 231 -14.44 -15.78 5.02
CA PRO A 231 -14.43 -14.36 5.35
C PRO A 231 -15.65 -13.93 6.17
N PRO A 232 -15.51 -12.94 7.08
CA PRO A 232 -16.62 -12.26 7.72
C PRO A 232 -17.67 -11.76 6.70
N GLY A 233 -18.95 -11.93 7.03
CA GLY A 233 -20.08 -11.66 6.14
C GLY A 233 -20.32 -12.72 5.06
N GLN A 234 -19.38 -13.66 4.84
CA GLN A 234 -19.44 -14.65 3.76
C GLN A 234 -19.34 -16.10 4.28
N GLY A 235 -19.98 -16.36 5.42
CA GLY A 235 -19.98 -17.68 6.09
C GLY A 235 -19.44 -17.63 7.51
N SER A 236 -18.78 -16.54 7.88
CA SER A 236 -18.49 -16.16 9.26
C SER A 236 -19.23 -14.86 9.61
N SER A 237 -19.67 -14.69 10.85
CA SER A 237 -20.19 -13.40 11.36
C SER A 237 -19.23 -12.73 12.35
N ARG A 238 -17.99 -13.22 12.44
CA ARG A 238 -16.98 -12.69 13.37
C ARG A 238 -16.34 -11.43 12.78
N GLY A 239 -16.34 -10.33 13.53
CA GLY A 239 -15.78 -9.04 13.11
C GLY A 239 -16.72 -8.17 12.26
N PRO A 240 -16.47 -6.84 12.20
CA PRO A 240 -17.16 -5.92 11.31
C PRO A 240 -17.03 -6.34 9.84
N HIS A 241 -18.11 -6.21 9.09
CA HIS A 241 -18.15 -6.54 7.66
C HIS A 241 -19.22 -5.71 6.94
N ASP A 242 -19.09 -5.60 5.63
CA ASP A 242 -20.09 -5.06 4.72
C ASP A 242 -20.17 -5.91 3.44
N VAL A 243 -20.88 -5.41 2.44
CA VAL A 243 -21.11 -6.14 1.18
C VAL A 243 -19.83 -6.46 0.40
N TRP A 244 -18.72 -5.79 0.69
CA TRP A 244 -17.44 -5.95 0.00
C TRP A 244 -16.41 -6.75 0.79
N GLY A 245 -16.63 -6.97 2.08
CA GLY A 245 -15.71 -7.77 2.87
C GLY A 245 -15.79 -7.54 4.37
N PRO A 246 -14.72 -7.89 5.12
CA PRO A 246 -13.39 -8.25 4.62
C PRO A 246 -13.34 -9.49 3.70
N GLY A 247 -12.27 -9.57 2.90
CA GLY A 247 -11.99 -10.68 2.00
C GLY A 247 -11.26 -11.84 2.69
N THR A 248 -10.56 -12.66 1.91
CA THR A 248 -9.71 -13.75 2.43
C THR A 248 -8.69 -13.22 3.44
N ARG A 249 -8.42 -14.00 4.49
CA ARG A 249 -7.43 -13.66 5.52
C ARG A 249 -6.03 -13.50 4.90
N VAL A 250 -5.28 -12.52 5.40
CA VAL A 250 -3.86 -12.30 5.08
C VAL A 250 -3.01 -12.37 6.36
N PRO A 251 -1.70 -12.66 6.26
CA PRO A 251 -0.79 -12.56 7.40
C PRO A 251 -0.69 -11.13 7.94
N ALA A 252 -0.53 -11.00 9.26
CA ALA A 252 -0.15 -9.76 9.92
C ALA A 252 0.81 -10.09 11.07
N LEU A 253 1.93 -9.38 11.13
CA LEU A 253 2.92 -9.47 12.21
C LEU A 253 3.07 -8.08 12.83
N ILE A 254 3.16 -8.03 14.16
CA ILE A 254 3.47 -6.82 14.90
C ILE A 254 4.81 -7.06 15.60
N LEU A 255 5.79 -6.19 15.34
CA LEU A 255 7.09 -6.20 16.00
C LEU A 255 7.22 -4.91 16.80
N THR A 256 7.40 -5.01 18.11
CA THR A 256 7.50 -3.86 18.99
C THR A 256 8.17 -4.24 20.31
N PRO A 257 8.89 -3.32 20.98
CA PRO A 257 9.44 -3.57 22.32
C PRO A 257 8.36 -3.59 23.42
N PHE A 258 7.10 -3.30 23.10
CA PHE A 258 6.01 -3.12 24.06
C PHE A 258 5.05 -4.30 24.19
N LEU A 259 5.39 -5.48 23.64
CA LEU A 259 4.55 -6.68 23.79
C LEU A 259 4.55 -7.17 25.25
N GLU A 260 3.39 -7.64 25.73
CA GLU A 260 3.24 -8.24 27.08
C GLU A 260 4.12 -9.47 27.31
N GLU A 261 4.37 -10.22 26.24
CA GLU A 261 5.18 -11.43 26.24
C GLU A 261 6.15 -11.37 25.07
N PRO A 262 7.30 -12.08 25.12
CA PRO A 262 8.24 -12.12 23.99
C PRO A 262 7.62 -12.60 22.67
N PHE A 263 6.47 -13.27 22.74
CA PHE A 263 5.68 -13.70 21.60
C PHE A 263 4.22 -13.94 22.02
N VAL A 264 3.28 -13.46 21.20
CA VAL A 264 1.84 -13.69 21.37
C VAL A 264 1.17 -13.90 20.01
N VAL A 265 0.12 -14.74 19.97
CA VAL A 265 -0.77 -14.83 18.81
C VAL A 265 -2.09 -14.16 19.21
N ASP A 266 -2.38 -13.01 18.62
CA ASP A 266 -3.68 -12.38 18.80
C ASP A 266 -4.74 -13.08 17.93
N HIS A 267 -5.83 -13.47 18.58
CA HIS A 267 -6.98 -14.12 17.95
C HIS A 267 -8.17 -13.18 17.80
N ARG A 268 -8.03 -11.89 18.14
CA ARG A 268 -9.04 -10.88 17.81
C ARG A 268 -9.18 -10.78 16.29
N GLU A 269 -10.41 -10.51 15.86
CA GLU A 269 -10.74 -10.40 14.45
C GLU A 269 -10.35 -9.00 13.95
N HIS A 270 -9.25 -8.95 13.22
CA HIS A 270 -8.74 -7.74 12.57
C HIS A 270 -8.98 -7.81 11.06
N ASP A 271 -9.11 -6.64 10.45
CA ASP A 271 -8.85 -6.45 9.03
C ASP A 271 -7.81 -5.34 8.80
N THR A 272 -7.52 -5.01 7.55
CA THR A 272 -6.52 -3.98 7.20
C THR A 272 -6.88 -2.58 7.72
N THR A 273 -8.15 -2.30 8.03
CA THR A 273 -8.56 -1.04 8.66
C THR A 273 -8.21 -0.96 10.14
N SER A 274 -7.81 -2.07 10.78
CA SER A 274 -7.27 -2.07 12.15
C SER A 274 -5.96 -1.27 12.26
N ILE A 275 -5.20 -1.18 11.16
CA ILE A 275 -4.01 -0.31 11.08
C ILE A 275 -4.43 1.15 11.17
N LEU A 276 -5.50 1.53 10.45
CA LEU A 276 -6.05 2.89 10.52
C LEU A 276 -6.59 3.19 11.91
N ALA A 277 -7.37 2.29 12.52
CA ALA A 277 -7.87 2.42 13.88
C ALA A 277 -6.73 2.62 14.90
N THR A 278 -5.63 1.90 14.75
CA THR A 278 -4.43 2.04 15.60
C THR A 278 -3.83 3.45 15.50
N VAL A 279 -3.64 3.96 14.28
CA VAL A 279 -3.14 5.32 14.04
C VAL A 279 -4.14 6.36 14.56
N GLU A 280 -5.43 6.14 14.36
CA GLU A 280 -6.51 7.02 14.81
C GLU A 280 -6.53 7.15 16.33
N HIS A 281 -6.48 6.03 17.05
CA HIS A 281 -6.46 6.03 18.51
C HIS A 281 -5.17 6.62 19.06
N ARG A 282 -4.01 6.29 18.48
CA ARG A 282 -2.70 6.81 18.92
C ARG A 282 -2.63 8.34 18.88
N PHE A 283 -3.20 8.96 17.84
CA PHE A 283 -3.11 10.41 17.60
C PHE A 283 -4.42 11.18 17.83
N GLY A 284 -5.47 10.51 18.32
CA GLY A 284 -6.78 11.12 18.56
C GLY A 284 -7.42 11.69 17.28
N LEU A 285 -7.38 10.90 16.21
CA LEU A 285 -7.95 11.22 14.90
C LEU A 285 -9.41 10.77 14.82
N GLN A 286 -10.15 11.32 13.86
CA GLN A 286 -11.50 10.85 13.55
C GLN A 286 -11.43 9.72 12.51
N PRO A 287 -12.23 8.65 12.67
CA PRO A 287 -12.34 7.58 11.67
C PRO A 287 -12.66 8.11 10.27
N LEU A 288 -12.20 7.42 9.23
CA LEU A 288 -12.50 7.75 7.84
C LEU A 288 -13.82 7.13 7.37
N GLY A 289 -14.21 6.00 7.95
CA GLY A 289 -15.41 5.27 7.56
C GLY A 289 -16.14 4.62 8.74
N SER A 290 -17.01 3.67 8.42
CA SER A 290 -17.71 2.87 9.42
C SER A 290 -16.96 1.61 9.83
N ARG A 291 -15.90 1.24 9.09
CA ARG A 291 -15.16 -0.02 9.28
C ARG A 291 -14.03 0.18 10.29
N ASP A 292 -13.13 1.12 10.01
CA ASP A 292 -12.11 1.64 10.94
C ASP A 292 -12.74 2.08 12.29
N ALA A 293 -13.91 2.72 12.28
CA ALA A 293 -14.62 3.11 13.51
C ALA A 293 -15.10 1.96 14.41
N LYS A 294 -15.07 0.71 13.93
CA LYS A 294 -15.64 -0.47 14.63
C LYS A 294 -14.66 -1.62 14.82
N VAL A 295 -13.64 -1.73 13.99
CA VAL A 295 -12.63 -2.77 14.13
C VAL A 295 -11.78 -2.50 15.38
N PRO A 296 -11.32 -3.55 16.07
CA PRO A 296 -10.33 -3.38 17.12
C PRO A 296 -9.03 -2.83 16.50
N ASP A 297 -8.38 -1.89 17.20
CA ASP A 297 -7.00 -1.53 16.91
C ASP A 297 -6.05 -2.66 17.31
N LEU A 298 -4.77 -2.49 16.98
CA LEU A 298 -3.72 -3.48 17.19
C LEU A 298 -3.10 -3.41 18.59
N SER A 299 -3.72 -2.70 19.54
CA SER A 299 -3.14 -2.47 20.88
C SER A 299 -3.45 -3.58 21.88
N SER A 300 -4.23 -4.58 21.47
CA SER A 300 -4.62 -5.76 22.25
C SER A 300 -3.46 -6.60 22.79
N VAL A 301 -2.26 -6.38 22.28
CA VAL A 301 -1.04 -7.16 22.57
C VAL A 301 0.02 -6.36 23.35
N PHE A 302 -0.28 -5.11 23.74
CA PHE A 302 0.65 -4.25 24.47
C PHE A 302 0.41 -4.28 25.97
N GLU A 303 1.49 -4.10 26.74
CA GLU A 303 1.41 -3.84 28.19
C GLU A 303 0.72 -2.49 28.45
N GLU A 304 -0.27 -2.46 29.34
CA GLU A 304 -0.89 -1.22 29.87
C GLU A 304 0.01 -0.45 30.84
#